data_AF-A0A0P0GFF5-F1
#
_entry.id   AF-A0A0P0GFF5-F1
#
_cell.length_a   1.000
_cell.length_b   1.000
_cell.length_c   1.000
_cell.angle_alpha   90.00
_cell.angle_beta   90.00
_cell.angle_gamma   90.00
#
_symmetry.space_group_name_H-M   'P 1'
#
loop_
_entity.id
_entity.type
_entity.pdbx_description
1 polymer ?
#
loop_
_entity_poly.entity_id
_entity_poly.type
_entity_poly.pdbx_seq_one_letter_code
_entity_poly.pdbx_strand_id
1 'polypeptide(L)'
;MKKHLVDYIYAQLMRQDLSKLPCYLKGGTMEIFLFLALYSEIKGSEEARYMASIILTDTQKKELNNQPYSLLKGRLGVSWGIQYLANKNILELDDEVMKFRSIGMQDCMSYRLLAPIPMSKDDLIFSSGIYMSQLRMPKDSSEQYTHNERIIILLDECDRLLLHSIPLIYTPSEMSLSMLHSILYFLLQADKTDVYPFLTRKLLKYTPQLYYKIINRGTLSDQYICLFLMNKSNSLLQETGNDQASIDFIANLGFYSLLYDTPQIFSSAFQLIHENQAFTEYIIEQIQEASLDISTLCGLGFGLLNMEGGIS
;
A
#
# COMPACT_ATOMS: atom_id res chain seq x y z
N MET A 1 -16.06 26.21 11.59
CA MET A 1 -14.91 25.32 11.38
C MET A 1 -14.45 25.49 9.95
N LYS A 2 -13.15 25.75 9.71
CA LYS A 2 -12.60 25.64 8.35
C LYS A 2 -12.72 24.18 7.92
N LYS A 3 -13.24 23.92 6.71
CA LYS A 3 -13.20 22.58 6.12
C LYS A 3 -11.77 22.28 5.73
N HIS A 4 -11.25 21.17 6.23
CA HIS A 4 -9.95 20.68 5.84
C HIS A 4 -10.07 19.96 4.49
N LEU A 5 -8.97 19.89 3.72
CA LEU A 5 -8.95 19.22 2.41
C LEU A 5 -9.53 17.80 2.47
N VAL A 6 -9.25 17.08 3.56
CA VAL A 6 -9.76 15.71 3.81
C VAL A 6 -11.29 15.65 3.90
N ASP A 7 -11.96 16.72 4.34
CA ASP A 7 -13.42 16.76 4.46
C ASP A 7 -14.08 16.86 3.07
N TYR A 8 -13.41 17.51 2.11
CA TYR A 8 -13.84 17.54 0.70
C TYR A 8 -13.69 16.16 0.05
N ILE A 9 -12.59 15.45 0.33
CA ILE A 9 -12.36 14.08 -0.13
C ILE A 9 -13.45 13.15 0.41
N TYR A 10 -13.71 13.21 1.72
CA TYR A 10 -14.79 12.43 2.34
C TYR A 10 -16.14 12.67 1.67
N ALA A 11 -16.51 13.94 1.46
CA ALA A 11 -17.78 14.28 0.83
C ALA A 11 -17.90 13.76 -0.61
N GLN A 12 -16.81 13.69 -1.38
CA GLN A 12 -16.82 13.10 -2.72
C GLN A 12 -16.87 11.57 -2.70
N LEU A 13 -16.12 10.93 -1.81
CA LEU A 13 -16.14 9.46 -1.68
C LEU A 13 -17.53 8.95 -1.27
N MET A 14 -18.25 9.70 -0.44
CA MET A 14 -19.63 9.42 -0.05
C MET A 14 -20.64 9.47 -1.21
N ARG A 15 -20.30 10.08 -2.34
CA ARG A 15 -21.16 10.17 -3.54
C ARG A 15 -20.90 9.04 -4.54
N GLN A 16 -19.88 8.21 -4.30
CA GLN A 16 -19.51 7.14 -5.23
C GLN A 16 -20.54 6.02 -5.22
N ASP A 17 -20.84 5.49 -6.41
CA ASP A 17 -21.70 4.32 -6.56
C ASP A 17 -20.90 3.03 -6.28
N LEU A 18 -20.91 2.62 -5.00
CA LEU A 18 -20.17 1.47 -4.50
C LEU A 18 -20.51 0.15 -5.22
N SER A 19 -21.71 0.04 -5.80
CA SER A 19 -22.17 -1.17 -6.48
C SER A 19 -21.40 -1.46 -7.78
N LYS A 20 -20.81 -0.42 -8.39
CA LYS A 20 -20.04 -0.51 -9.63
C LYS A 20 -18.56 -0.79 -9.40
N LEU A 21 -18.11 -0.76 -8.15
CA LEU A 21 -16.69 -0.83 -7.83
C LEU A 21 -16.24 -2.26 -7.51
N PRO A 22 -15.05 -2.66 -7.98
CA PRO A 22 -14.46 -3.94 -7.60
C PRO A 22 -14.03 -3.91 -6.12
N CYS A 23 -13.88 -5.09 -5.52
CA CYS A 23 -13.41 -5.22 -4.13
C CYS A 23 -11.87 -5.10 -4.03
N TYR A 24 -11.28 -4.12 -4.70
CA TYR A 24 -9.83 -3.92 -4.78
C TYR A 24 -9.34 -2.97 -3.70
N LEU A 25 -8.12 -3.22 -3.21
CA LEU A 25 -7.43 -2.34 -2.26
C LEU A 25 -7.02 -1.02 -2.91
N LYS A 26 -6.74 -1.01 -4.21
CA LYS A 26 -6.47 0.21 -4.99
C LYS A 26 -7.49 0.35 -6.11
N GLY A 27 -8.20 1.48 -6.13
CA GLY A 27 -9.29 1.80 -7.05
C GLY A 27 -10.60 1.06 -6.78
N GLY A 28 -10.82 0.54 -5.58
CA GLY A 28 -11.97 -0.31 -5.26
C GLY A 28 -12.64 0.01 -3.93
N THR A 29 -13.69 -0.75 -3.60
CA THR A 29 -14.48 -0.54 -2.37
C THR A 29 -13.67 -0.71 -1.10
N MET A 30 -12.64 -1.56 -1.13
CA MET A 30 -11.76 -1.82 0.02
C MET A 30 -10.90 -0.58 0.34
N GLU A 31 -10.50 0.18 -0.67
CA GLU A 31 -9.79 1.45 -0.48
C GLU A 31 -10.68 2.49 0.22
N ILE A 32 -11.92 2.63 -0.24
CA ILE A 32 -12.92 3.53 0.35
C ILE A 32 -13.23 3.10 1.79
N PHE A 33 -13.42 1.81 2.02
CA PHE A 33 -13.66 1.27 3.36
C PHE A 33 -12.53 1.64 4.34
N LEU A 34 -11.26 1.46 3.94
CA LEU A 34 -10.12 1.87 4.76
C LEU A 34 -10.13 3.36 5.06
N PHE A 35 -10.37 4.19 4.04
CA PHE A 35 -10.43 5.63 4.21
C PHE A 35 -11.53 6.02 5.21
N LEU A 36 -12.75 5.50 5.03
CA LEU A 36 -13.88 5.80 5.90
C LEU A 36 -13.66 5.34 7.34
N ALA A 37 -13.08 4.15 7.52
CA ALA A 37 -12.75 3.64 8.86
C ALA A 37 -11.75 4.56 9.58
N LEU A 38 -10.65 4.92 8.90
CA LEU A 38 -9.63 5.82 9.45
C LEU A 38 -10.16 7.23 9.69
N TYR A 39 -10.92 7.77 8.73
CA TYR A 39 -11.57 9.07 8.87
C TYR A 39 -12.53 9.09 10.06
N SER A 40 -13.32 8.03 10.25
CA SER A 40 -14.24 7.92 11.39
C SER A 40 -13.50 7.92 12.72
N GLU A 41 -12.35 7.25 12.80
CA GLU A 41 -11.54 7.19 14.01
C GLU A 41 -10.90 8.53 14.34
N ILE A 42 -10.36 9.22 13.33
CA ILE A 42 -9.64 10.49 13.52
C ILE A 42 -10.61 11.67 13.73
N LYS A 43 -11.73 11.70 13.02
CA LYS A 43 -12.70 12.82 13.05
C LYS A 43 -13.92 12.56 13.94
N GLY A 44 -14.07 11.34 14.49
CA GLY A 44 -15.24 10.96 15.27
C GLY A 44 -16.55 10.92 14.46
N SER A 45 -16.48 10.63 13.16
CA SER A 45 -17.66 10.62 12.28
C SER A 45 -18.43 9.30 12.38
N GLU A 46 -19.59 9.32 13.03
CA GLU A 46 -20.50 8.17 13.12
C GLU A 46 -21.03 7.74 11.74
N GLU A 47 -21.30 8.70 10.85
CA GLU A 47 -21.75 8.43 9.49
C GLU A 47 -20.69 7.68 8.69
N ALA A 48 -19.43 8.11 8.77
CA ALA A 48 -18.31 7.41 8.11
C ALA A 48 -18.14 5.99 8.67
N ARG A 49 -18.29 5.81 9.98
CA ARG A 49 -18.23 4.50 10.64
C ARG A 49 -19.36 3.58 10.18
N TYR A 50 -20.59 4.10 10.11
CA TYR A 50 -21.75 3.37 9.61
C TYR A 50 -21.54 2.92 8.16
N MET A 51 -21.09 3.82 7.29
CA MET A 51 -20.80 3.48 5.89
C MET A 51 -19.68 2.46 5.75
N ALA A 52 -18.61 2.59 6.53
CA ALA A 52 -17.53 1.59 6.58
C ALA A 52 -18.08 0.21 6.95
N SER A 53 -19.01 0.13 7.92
CA SER A 53 -19.64 -1.15 8.31
C SER A 53 -20.51 -1.76 7.21
N ILE A 54 -21.20 -0.93 6.41
CA ILE A 54 -21.97 -1.39 5.24
C ILE A 54 -21.04 -2.01 4.21
N ILE A 55 -19.93 -1.33 3.87
CA ILE A 55 -18.98 -1.84 2.87
C ILE A 55 -18.32 -3.14 3.36
N LEU A 56 -17.98 -3.24 4.64
CA LEU A 56 -17.42 -4.47 5.22
C LEU A 56 -18.43 -5.63 5.11
N THR A 57 -19.68 -5.40 5.47
CA THR A 57 -20.76 -6.41 5.36
C THR A 57 -20.96 -6.85 3.92
N ASP A 58 -20.91 -5.92 2.97
CA ASP A 58 -21.05 -6.23 1.54
C ASP A 58 -19.84 -7.01 1.02
N THR A 59 -18.64 -6.69 1.50
CA THR A 59 -17.40 -7.41 1.20
C THR A 59 -17.44 -8.85 1.72
N GLN A 60 -17.97 -9.08 2.92
CA GLN A 60 -18.16 -10.41 3.50
C GLN A 60 -19.14 -11.28 2.69
N LYS A 61 -20.11 -10.66 1.99
CA LYS A 61 -21.07 -11.37 1.14
C LYS A 61 -20.51 -11.73 -0.25
N LYS A 62 -19.45 -11.07 -0.70
CA LYS A 62 -18.86 -11.30 -2.03
C LYS A 62 -18.02 -12.59 -2.03
N GLU A 63 -18.14 -13.38 -3.09
CA GLU A 63 -17.30 -14.57 -3.29
C GLU A 63 -15.86 -14.17 -3.67
N LEU A 64 -15.00 -14.02 -2.66
CA LEU A 64 -13.59 -13.64 -2.86
C LEU A 64 -12.76 -14.75 -3.53
N ASN A 65 -13.25 -15.98 -3.56
CA ASN A 65 -12.56 -17.11 -4.15
C ASN A 65 -12.27 -16.94 -5.66
N ASN A 66 -13.08 -16.12 -6.36
CA ASN A 66 -12.94 -15.86 -7.79
C ASN A 66 -12.04 -14.65 -8.12
N GLN A 67 -11.48 -13.98 -7.10
CA GLN A 67 -10.60 -12.82 -7.30
C GLN A 67 -9.12 -13.23 -7.42
N PRO A 68 -8.29 -12.43 -8.13
CA PRO A 68 -6.85 -12.68 -8.23
C PRO A 68 -6.13 -12.72 -6.87
N TYR A 69 -5.01 -13.45 -6.83
CA TYR A 69 -4.09 -13.50 -5.69
C TYR A 69 -3.11 -12.31 -5.68
N SER A 70 -3.62 -11.08 -5.64
CA SER A 70 -2.77 -9.88 -5.57
C SER A 70 -3.22 -8.93 -4.47
N LEU A 71 -2.28 -8.11 -3.99
CA LEU A 71 -2.57 -7.13 -2.95
C LEU A 71 -3.40 -5.96 -3.48
N LEU A 72 -3.05 -5.40 -4.65
CA LEU A 72 -3.74 -4.20 -5.15
C LEU A 72 -5.13 -4.49 -5.71
N LYS A 73 -5.27 -5.59 -6.46
CA LYS A 73 -6.47 -5.91 -7.26
C LYS A 73 -7.00 -7.32 -6.97
N GLY A 74 -6.88 -7.76 -5.73
CA GLY A 74 -7.14 -9.14 -5.38
C GLY A 74 -7.53 -9.36 -3.92
N ARG A 75 -7.80 -10.63 -3.59
CA ARG A 75 -8.29 -11.05 -2.27
C ARG A 75 -7.28 -10.83 -1.15
N LEU A 76 -5.98 -10.85 -1.45
CA LEU A 76 -4.94 -10.53 -0.47
C LEU A 76 -5.06 -9.09 0.03
N GLY A 77 -5.48 -8.15 -0.83
CA GLY A 77 -5.73 -6.75 -0.46
C GLY A 77 -6.86 -6.58 0.54
N VAL A 78 -7.91 -7.39 0.41
CA VAL A 78 -9.04 -7.40 1.35
C VAL A 78 -8.57 -7.91 2.72
N SER A 79 -7.87 -9.05 2.75
CA SER A 79 -7.29 -9.59 3.98
C SER A 79 -6.31 -8.62 4.63
N TRP A 80 -5.46 -7.96 3.84
CA TRP A 80 -4.52 -6.93 4.29
C TRP A 80 -5.26 -5.77 4.95
N GLY A 81 -6.29 -5.22 4.30
CA GLY A 81 -7.00 -4.05 4.82
C GLY A 81 -7.74 -4.32 6.13
N ILE A 82 -8.38 -5.49 6.23
CA ILE A 82 -9.04 -5.95 7.46
C ILE A 82 -8.01 -6.15 8.58
N GLN A 83 -6.89 -6.82 8.29
CA GLN A 83 -5.81 -7.04 9.26
C GLN A 83 -5.16 -5.73 9.70
N TYR A 84 -5.01 -4.76 8.80
CA TYR A 84 -4.49 -3.43 9.10
C TYR A 84 -5.37 -2.69 10.11
N LEU A 85 -6.69 -2.65 9.91
CA LEU A 85 -7.63 -2.03 10.85
C LEU A 85 -7.66 -2.76 12.20
N ALA A 86 -7.61 -4.09 12.19
CA ALA A 86 -7.54 -4.89 13.41
C ALA A 86 -6.23 -4.61 14.19
N ASN A 87 -5.11 -4.47 13.49
CA ASN A 87 -3.82 -4.11 14.11
C ASN A 87 -3.84 -2.72 14.75
N LYS A 88 -4.70 -1.80 14.29
CA LYS A 88 -4.91 -0.46 14.88
C LYS A 88 -6.04 -0.42 15.91
N ASN A 89 -6.64 -1.58 16.24
CA ASN A 89 -7.81 -1.70 17.13
C ASN A 89 -9.04 -0.90 16.66
N ILE A 90 -9.13 -0.59 15.36
CA ILE A 90 -10.30 0.07 14.77
C ILE A 90 -11.40 -0.96 14.49
N LEU A 91 -11.00 -2.19 14.17
CA LEU A 91 -11.88 -3.33 13.96
C LEU A 91 -11.63 -4.37 15.04
N GLU A 92 -12.69 -4.90 15.64
CA GLU A 92 -12.60 -5.96 16.65
C GLU A 92 -12.18 -7.30 16.02
N LEU A 93 -11.41 -8.09 16.77
CA LEU A 93 -10.97 -9.41 16.35
C LEU A 93 -12.09 -10.43 16.65
N ASP A 94 -12.97 -10.63 15.69
CA ASP A 94 -14.01 -11.67 15.71
C ASP A 94 -13.67 -12.85 14.77
N ASP A 95 -14.57 -13.84 14.73
CA ASP A 95 -14.41 -15.03 13.88
C ASP A 95 -14.32 -14.69 12.38
N GLU A 96 -15.02 -13.64 11.92
CA GLU A 96 -14.97 -13.21 10.52
C GLU A 96 -13.61 -12.58 10.19
N VAL A 97 -13.07 -11.71 11.06
CA VAL A 97 -11.72 -11.15 10.89
C VAL A 97 -10.67 -12.26 10.88
N MET A 98 -10.81 -13.26 11.76
CA MET A 98 -9.91 -14.41 11.80
C MET A 98 -9.99 -15.28 10.53
N LYS A 99 -11.17 -15.39 9.90
CA LYS A 99 -11.34 -16.02 8.60
C LYS A 99 -10.60 -15.26 7.49
N PHE A 100 -10.67 -13.93 7.44
CA PHE A 100 -9.90 -13.13 6.47
C PHE A 100 -8.38 -13.27 6.65
N ARG A 101 -7.90 -13.36 7.90
CA ARG A 101 -6.50 -13.64 8.20
C ARG A 101 -6.07 -15.00 7.67
N SER A 102 -6.93 -16.00 7.81
CA SER A 102 -6.69 -17.36 7.30
C SER A 102 -6.64 -17.39 5.77
N ILE A 103 -7.57 -16.70 5.10
CA ILE A 103 -7.56 -16.53 3.63
C ILE A 103 -6.27 -15.84 3.19
N GLY A 104 -5.90 -14.71 3.80
CA GLY A 104 -4.70 -13.97 3.42
C GLY A 104 -3.42 -14.79 3.65
N MET A 105 -3.38 -15.60 4.70
CA MET A 105 -2.26 -16.53 4.94
C MET A 105 -2.21 -17.63 3.89
N GLN A 106 -3.35 -18.22 3.55
CA GLN A 106 -3.44 -19.20 2.48
C GLN A 106 -2.96 -18.58 1.16
N ASP A 107 -3.33 -17.35 0.85
CA ASP A 107 -2.98 -16.67 -0.40
C ASP A 107 -1.51 -16.34 -0.50
N CYS A 108 -0.96 -15.79 0.58
CA CYS A 108 0.44 -15.50 0.73
C CYS A 108 1.30 -16.74 0.42
N MET A 109 0.84 -17.94 0.81
CA MET A 109 1.57 -19.19 0.66
C MET A 109 1.19 -20.01 -0.59
N SER A 110 -0.05 -19.94 -1.06
CA SER A 110 -0.55 -20.76 -2.18
C SER A 110 0.07 -20.35 -3.51
N TYR A 111 0.29 -19.05 -3.72
CA TYR A 111 1.02 -18.55 -4.88
C TYR A 111 2.43 -19.17 -4.99
N ARG A 112 3.07 -19.41 -3.83
CA ARG A 112 4.45 -19.92 -3.73
C ARG A 112 4.56 -21.42 -4.01
N LEU A 113 3.54 -22.20 -3.63
CA LEU A 113 3.51 -23.65 -3.87
C LEU A 113 3.16 -23.99 -5.33
N LEU A 114 2.40 -23.13 -6.00
CA LEU A 114 1.84 -23.42 -7.32
C LEU A 114 2.66 -22.86 -8.48
N ALA A 115 3.52 -21.87 -8.25
CA ALA A 115 4.34 -21.33 -9.32
C ALA A 115 5.63 -20.66 -8.82
N PRO A 116 6.82 -21.23 -9.15
CA PRO A 116 8.10 -20.68 -8.70
C PRO A 116 8.42 -19.31 -9.32
N ILE A 117 7.80 -18.97 -10.47
CA ILE A 117 7.70 -17.63 -11.05
C ILE A 117 6.45 -17.55 -11.95
N PRO A 118 5.44 -16.78 -11.55
CA PRO A 118 4.64 -16.07 -12.52
C PRO A 118 4.47 -14.64 -12.02
N MET A 119 5.38 -13.75 -12.38
CA MET A 119 5.08 -12.32 -12.27
C MET A 119 3.89 -12.07 -13.19
N SER A 120 2.68 -12.14 -12.63
CA SER A 120 1.51 -11.65 -13.33
C SER A 120 1.88 -10.24 -13.74
N LYS A 121 1.73 -9.90 -15.02
CA LYS A 121 1.96 -8.53 -15.47
C LYS A 121 1.10 -7.53 -14.68
N ASP A 122 0.04 -8.02 -14.05
CA ASP A 122 -0.88 -7.26 -13.22
C ASP A 122 -0.46 -7.15 -11.75
N ASP A 123 0.44 -8.00 -11.24
CA ASP A 123 0.97 -7.87 -9.87
C ASP A 123 2.27 -7.06 -9.87
N LEU A 124 2.10 -5.75 -9.73
CA LEU A 124 3.17 -4.78 -9.85
C LEU A 124 3.97 -4.61 -8.55
N ILE A 125 3.60 -5.29 -7.46
CA ILE A 125 4.25 -5.15 -6.15
C ILE A 125 4.48 -6.52 -5.51
N PHE A 126 5.36 -6.55 -4.51
CA PHE A 126 5.68 -7.75 -3.74
C PHE A 126 4.58 -8.06 -2.72
N SER A 127 3.43 -8.49 -3.23
CA SER A 127 2.17 -8.70 -2.52
C SER A 127 2.32 -9.51 -1.22
N SER A 128 2.92 -10.70 -1.30
CA SER A 128 3.13 -11.58 -0.14
C SER A 128 4.08 -10.97 0.90
N GLY A 129 5.14 -10.28 0.48
CA GLY A 129 6.06 -9.62 1.40
C GLY A 129 5.42 -8.46 2.15
N ILE A 130 4.59 -7.66 1.47
CA ILE A 130 3.86 -6.57 2.13
C ILE A 130 2.85 -7.13 3.14
N TYR A 131 2.09 -8.17 2.77
CA TYR A 131 1.16 -8.79 3.70
C TYR A 131 1.86 -9.40 4.93
N MET A 132 2.94 -10.17 4.72
CA MET A 132 3.71 -10.75 5.82
C MET A 132 4.30 -9.69 6.76
N SER A 133 4.71 -8.54 6.22
CA SER A 133 5.26 -7.43 7.02
C SER A 133 4.26 -6.83 8.01
N GLN A 134 2.95 -7.02 7.80
CA GLN A 134 1.91 -6.53 8.72
C GLN A 134 1.58 -7.48 9.86
N LEU A 135 1.97 -8.75 9.76
CA LEU A 135 1.62 -9.73 10.76
C LEU A 135 2.51 -9.54 11.97
N ARG A 136 1.88 -9.31 13.13
CA ARG A 136 2.61 -9.25 14.41
C ARG A 136 3.32 -10.58 14.65
N MET A 137 4.58 -10.51 15.09
CA MET A 137 5.33 -11.67 15.52
C MET A 137 4.56 -12.42 16.61
N PRO A 138 4.23 -13.70 16.40
CA PRO A 138 3.61 -14.52 17.44
C PRO A 138 4.52 -14.62 18.67
N LYS A 139 3.91 -14.64 19.86
CA LYS A 139 4.62 -14.87 21.12
C LYS A 139 4.81 -16.36 21.43
N ASP A 140 3.98 -17.21 20.83
CA ASP A 140 4.10 -18.66 20.93
C ASP A 140 5.28 -19.16 20.09
N SER A 141 6.14 -19.98 20.69
CA SER A 141 7.36 -20.48 20.03
C SER A 141 7.08 -21.24 18.72
N SER A 142 6.01 -22.05 18.64
CA SER A 142 5.70 -22.85 17.45
C SER A 142 5.19 -21.98 16.30
N GLU A 143 4.32 -21.03 16.62
CA GLU A 143 3.85 -20.05 15.65
C GLU A 143 4.97 -19.12 15.19
N GLN A 144 5.90 -18.79 16.08
CA GLN A 144 7.09 -18.01 15.76
C GLN A 144 8.00 -18.74 14.76
N TYR A 145 8.25 -20.04 14.93
CA TYR A 145 9.01 -20.83 13.95
C TYR A 145 8.34 -20.81 12.57
N THR A 146 7.03 -21.05 12.54
CA THR A 146 6.25 -21.04 11.29
C THR A 146 6.29 -19.67 10.62
N HIS A 147 6.22 -18.59 11.40
CA HIS A 147 6.34 -17.23 10.88
C HIS A 147 7.74 -16.97 10.30
N ASN A 148 8.79 -17.37 11.00
CA ASN A 148 10.17 -17.19 10.55
C ASN A 148 10.47 -17.98 9.27
N GLU A 149 9.99 -19.22 9.17
CA GLU A 149 10.10 -20.04 7.96
C GLU A 149 9.48 -19.34 6.75
N ARG A 150 8.29 -18.73 6.92
CA ARG A 150 7.63 -17.97 5.86
C ARG A 150 8.44 -16.75 5.42
N ILE A 151 9.05 -16.02 6.37
CA ILE A 151 9.95 -14.91 6.02
C ILE A 151 11.14 -15.43 5.20
N ILE A 152 11.75 -16.54 5.60
CA ILE A 152 12.89 -17.14 4.87
C ILE A 152 12.49 -17.49 3.43
N ILE A 153 11.32 -18.11 3.23
CA ILE A 153 10.79 -18.45 1.89
C ILE A 153 10.61 -17.20 1.01
N LEU A 154 10.21 -16.07 1.60
CA LEU A 154 10.07 -14.80 0.88
C LEU A 154 11.41 -14.11 0.65
N LEU A 155 12.40 -14.28 1.53
CA LEU A 155 13.76 -13.80 1.31
C LEU A 155 14.43 -14.56 0.14
N ASP A 156 14.20 -15.86 0.03
CA ASP A 156 14.67 -16.65 -1.11
C ASP A 156 14.01 -16.21 -2.43
N GLU A 157 12.76 -15.72 -2.37
CA GLU A 157 12.10 -15.07 -3.50
C GLU A 157 12.79 -13.77 -3.90
N CYS A 158 13.10 -12.93 -2.91
CA CYS A 158 13.80 -11.68 -3.15
C CYS A 158 15.18 -11.94 -3.77
N ASP A 159 15.92 -12.96 -3.31
CA ASP A 159 17.19 -13.37 -3.94
C ASP A 159 16.97 -13.75 -5.41
N ARG A 160 15.97 -14.59 -5.70
CA ARG A 160 15.58 -14.98 -7.07
C ARG A 160 15.25 -13.77 -7.95
N LEU A 161 14.37 -12.90 -7.47
CA LEU A 161 13.88 -11.74 -8.22
C LEU A 161 14.98 -10.69 -8.43
N LEU A 162 15.87 -10.48 -7.47
CA LEU A 162 16.89 -9.43 -7.56
C LEU A 162 18.15 -9.90 -8.29
N LEU A 163 18.59 -11.14 -8.09
CA LEU A 163 19.93 -11.58 -8.51
C LEU A 163 19.93 -12.55 -9.69
N HIS A 164 18.83 -13.24 -9.96
CA HIS A 164 18.83 -14.34 -10.93
C HIS A 164 17.98 -14.00 -12.15
N SER A 165 18.54 -14.28 -13.32
CA SER A 165 17.81 -14.29 -14.58
C SER A 165 17.42 -15.72 -14.92
N ILE A 166 16.19 -15.92 -15.40
CA ILE A 166 15.75 -17.19 -15.97
C ILE A 166 15.53 -16.98 -17.46
N PRO A 167 16.32 -17.66 -18.32
CA PRO A 167 16.24 -17.49 -19.76
C PRO A 167 14.81 -17.55 -20.27
N LEU A 168 14.43 -16.57 -21.10
CA LEU A 168 13.11 -16.43 -21.75
C LEU A 168 11.93 -16.14 -20.79
N ILE A 169 12.12 -16.12 -19.47
CA ILE A 169 11.03 -15.94 -18.50
C ILE A 169 11.15 -14.62 -17.76
N TYR A 170 12.33 -14.31 -17.23
CA TYR A 170 12.51 -13.17 -16.34
C TYR A 170 13.96 -12.72 -16.27
N THR A 171 14.18 -11.42 -16.28
CA THR A 171 15.44 -10.80 -15.87
C THR A 171 15.18 -9.70 -14.84
N PRO A 172 16.07 -9.46 -13.87
CA PRO A 172 15.90 -8.37 -12.90
C PRO A 172 15.76 -6.99 -13.55
N SER A 173 16.36 -6.78 -14.73
CA SER A 173 16.20 -5.55 -15.52
C SER A 173 14.80 -5.32 -16.06
N GLU A 174 13.94 -6.34 -16.06
CA GLU A 174 12.56 -6.23 -16.55
C GLU A 174 11.55 -5.83 -15.46
N MET A 175 11.96 -5.92 -14.19
CA MET A 175 11.15 -5.57 -13.03
C MET A 175 10.68 -4.10 -13.07
N SER A 176 9.45 -3.84 -12.62
CA SER A 176 8.96 -2.48 -12.37
C SER A 176 9.62 -1.87 -11.14
N LEU A 177 9.72 -0.53 -11.08
CA LEU A 177 10.18 0.12 -9.84
C LEU A 177 9.23 -0.12 -8.66
N SER A 178 7.93 -0.30 -8.93
CA SER A 178 6.94 -0.62 -7.90
C SER A 178 7.21 -1.95 -7.18
N MET A 179 7.66 -2.96 -7.94
CA MET A 179 8.10 -4.23 -7.39
C MET A 179 9.40 -4.04 -6.60
N LEU A 180 10.35 -3.25 -7.11
CA LEU A 180 11.60 -3.00 -6.40
C LEU A 180 11.38 -2.29 -5.05
N HIS A 181 10.55 -1.23 -4.99
CA HIS A 181 10.35 -0.53 -3.73
C HIS A 181 9.52 -1.34 -2.71
N SER A 182 8.64 -2.22 -3.18
CA SER A 182 7.91 -3.15 -2.29
C SER A 182 8.80 -4.27 -1.75
N ILE A 183 9.74 -4.79 -2.56
CA ILE A 183 10.81 -5.69 -2.09
C ILE A 183 11.71 -4.97 -1.07
N LEU A 184 12.13 -3.73 -1.37
CA LEU A 184 12.92 -2.91 -0.44
C LEU A 184 12.23 -2.74 0.91
N TYR A 185 10.95 -2.38 0.90
CA TYR A 185 10.16 -2.27 2.13
C TYR A 185 10.16 -3.58 2.92
N PHE A 186 9.86 -4.72 2.27
CA PHE A 186 9.88 -6.02 2.93
C PHE A 186 11.26 -6.35 3.52
N LEU A 187 12.34 -6.15 2.76
CA LEU A 187 13.71 -6.40 3.24
C LEU A 187 14.05 -5.54 4.45
N LEU A 188 13.61 -4.27 4.49
CA LEU A 188 13.81 -3.40 5.65
C LEU A 188 13.03 -3.88 6.87
N GLN A 189 11.83 -4.44 6.70
CA GLN A 189 11.09 -5.04 7.82
C GLN A 189 11.73 -6.35 8.28
N ALA A 190 12.21 -7.19 7.36
CA ALA A 190 12.91 -8.43 7.68
C ALA A 190 14.25 -8.19 8.41
N ASP A 191 14.97 -7.12 8.09
CA ASP A 191 16.23 -6.78 8.80
C ASP A 191 15.96 -6.39 10.27
N LYS A 192 14.79 -5.80 10.57
CA LYS A 192 14.39 -5.47 11.95
C LYS A 192 14.07 -6.71 12.81
N THR A 193 13.67 -7.83 12.19
CA THR A 193 13.36 -9.07 12.92
C THR A 193 14.59 -9.96 13.15
N ASP A 194 15.73 -9.63 12.53
CA ASP A 194 16.98 -10.42 12.53
C ASP A 194 16.77 -11.87 12.04
N VAL A 195 15.73 -12.11 11.23
CA VAL A 195 15.49 -13.39 10.57
C VAL A 195 16.36 -13.47 9.31
N TYR A 196 17.26 -14.45 9.27
CA TYR A 196 18.22 -14.69 8.17
C TYR A 196 19.00 -13.43 7.74
N PRO A 197 19.70 -12.75 8.66
CA PRO A 197 20.23 -11.41 8.47
C PRO A 197 21.31 -11.31 7.38
N PHE A 198 22.06 -12.40 7.17
CA PHE A 198 23.07 -12.46 6.11
C PHE A 198 22.46 -12.25 4.72
N LEU A 199 21.37 -12.97 4.41
CA LEU A 199 20.71 -12.87 3.12
C LEU A 199 20.05 -11.49 2.97
N THR A 200 19.29 -11.05 3.98
CA THR A 200 18.62 -9.75 3.97
C THR A 200 19.58 -8.60 3.69
N ARG A 201 20.73 -8.55 4.39
CA ARG A 201 21.75 -7.50 4.21
C ARG A 201 22.48 -7.61 2.87
N LYS A 202 22.69 -8.82 2.33
CA LYS A 202 23.23 -9.03 0.98
C LYS A 202 22.28 -8.42 -0.07
N LEU A 203 20.98 -8.68 0.05
CA LEU A 203 19.96 -8.18 -0.88
C LEU A 203 19.83 -6.66 -0.80
N LEU A 204 19.77 -6.09 0.42
CA LEU A 204 19.73 -4.63 0.63
C LEU A 204 20.95 -3.90 0.04
N LYS A 205 22.13 -4.54 -0.01
CA LYS A 205 23.32 -3.96 -0.66
C LYS A 205 23.22 -3.94 -2.19
N TYR A 206 22.45 -4.85 -2.77
CA TYR A 206 22.31 -4.96 -4.23
C TYR A 206 21.22 -4.05 -4.79
N THR A 207 20.15 -3.80 -4.04
CA THR A 207 18.99 -3.01 -4.51
C THR A 207 19.33 -1.62 -5.07
N PRO A 208 20.31 -0.84 -4.55
CA PRO A 208 20.69 0.43 -5.17
C PRO A 208 21.27 0.27 -6.57
N GLN A 209 22.06 -0.79 -6.80
CA GLN A 209 22.64 -1.06 -8.12
C GLN A 209 21.55 -1.42 -9.14
N LEU A 210 20.53 -2.18 -8.71
CA LEU A 210 19.41 -2.52 -9.57
C LEU A 210 18.54 -1.29 -9.87
N TYR A 211 18.26 -0.45 -8.87
CA TYR A 211 17.47 0.79 -9.03
C TYR A 211 17.97 1.64 -10.20
N TYR A 212 19.28 1.94 -10.25
CA TYR A 212 19.83 2.75 -11.35
C TYR A 212 19.73 2.08 -12.72
N LYS A 213 19.65 0.75 -12.80
CA LYS A 213 19.44 0.02 -14.06
C LYS A 213 17.98 0.07 -14.53
N ILE A 214 17.02 0.20 -13.62
CA ILE A 214 15.59 0.14 -13.92
C ILE A 214 14.83 1.43 -13.62
N ILE A 215 15.53 2.56 -13.39
CA ILE A 215 14.92 3.84 -13.00
C ILE A 215 13.83 4.32 -13.97
N ASN A 216 13.95 3.98 -15.26
CA ASN A 216 12.97 4.33 -16.30
C ASN A 216 11.76 3.37 -16.37
N ARG A 217 11.66 2.38 -15.48
CA ARG A 217 10.57 1.39 -15.42
C ARG A 217 9.54 1.66 -14.32
N GLY A 218 9.36 2.92 -13.96
CA GLY A 218 8.33 3.32 -13.03
C GLY A 218 7.99 4.79 -13.13
N THR A 219 7.01 5.18 -12.33
CA THR A 219 6.54 6.55 -12.21
C THR A 219 7.48 7.38 -11.34
N LEU A 220 7.28 8.71 -11.34
CA LEU A 220 8.01 9.61 -10.46
C LEU A 220 7.82 9.24 -8.97
N SER A 221 6.63 8.80 -8.58
CA SER A 221 6.35 8.37 -7.20
C SER A 221 7.10 7.09 -6.85
N ASP A 222 7.19 6.11 -7.75
CA ASP A 222 8.00 4.90 -7.53
C ASP A 222 9.48 5.24 -7.32
N GLN A 223 10.02 6.18 -8.12
CA GLN A 223 11.40 6.66 -7.97
C GLN A 223 11.60 7.36 -6.63
N TYR A 224 10.67 8.23 -6.25
CA TYR A 224 10.71 8.93 -4.96
C TYR A 224 10.73 7.95 -3.79
N ILE A 225 9.85 6.94 -3.80
CA ILE A 225 9.73 5.94 -2.74
C ILE A 225 11.00 5.09 -2.66
N CYS A 226 11.58 4.67 -3.79
CA CYS A 226 12.86 3.96 -3.81
C CYS A 226 13.96 4.76 -3.09
N LEU A 227 14.14 6.03 -3.48
CA LEU A 227 15.17 6.90 -2.90
C LEU A 227 14.94 7.14 -1.40
N PHE A 228 13.68 7.34 -1.01
CA PHE A 228 13.27 7.48 0.39
C PHE A 228 13.65 6.24 1.20
N LEU A 229 13.27 5.04 0.75
CA LEU A 229 13.57 3.78 1.46
C LEU A 229 15.07 3.47 1.51
N MET A 230 15.85 3.93 0.54
CA MET A 230 17.31 3.79 0.52
C MET A 230 18.04 4.85 1.36
N ASN A 231 17.32 5.77 2.02
CA ASN A 231 17.89 6.94 2.70
C ASN A 231 18.83 7.75 1.80
N LYS A 232 18.44 7.98 0.55
CA LYS A 232 19.18 8.78 -0.43
C LYS A 232 18.55 10.17 -0.61
N SER A 233 19.37 11.16 -0.93
CA SER A 233 18.92 12.51 -1.23
C SER A 233 17.95 12.50 -2.42
N ASN A 234 16.84 13.22 -2.28
CA ASN A 234 15.79 13.26 -3.28
C ASN A 234 15.63 14.68 -3.83
N SER A 235 16.08 14.90 -5.07
CA SER A 235 15.94 16.18 -5.78
C SER A 235 14.70 16.22 -6.69
N LEU A 236 13.91 15.14 -6.76
CA LEU A 236 12.78 15.00 -7.70
C LEU A 236 11.61 15.95 -7.39
N LEU A 237 11.59 16.52 -6.18
CA LEU A 237 10.53 17.43 -5.73
C LEU A 237 10.65 18.85 -6.30
N GLN A 238 11.73 19.17 -7.03
CA GLN A 238 11.94 20.51 -7.59
C GLN A 238 11.11 20.77 -8.87
N GLU A 239 10.41 19.77 -9.41
CA GLU A 239 9.71 19.83 -10.70
C GLU A 239 8.17 19.78 -10.60
N THR A 240 7.59 19.80 -9.40
CA THR A 240 6.13 19.68 -9.23
C THR A 240 5.42 21.01 -9.50
N GLY A 241 4.45 20.98 -10.43
CA GLY A 241 3.62 22.12 -10.81
C GLY A 241 2.21 22.07 -10.19
N ASN A 242 1.34 22.95 -10.68
CA ASN A 242 -0.09 22.95 -10.33
C ASN A 242 -0.89 22.21 -11.43
N ASP A 243 -0.72 20.90 -11.50
CA ASP A 243 -1.34 20.06 -12.53
C ASP A 243 -1.79 18.68 -11.99
N GLN A 244 -2.56 17.96 -12.80
CA GLN A 244 -3.07 16.62 -12.45
C GLN A 244 -1.93 15.63 -12.15
N ALA A 245 -0.82 15.70 -12.87
CA ALA A 245 0.32 14.81 -12.67
C ALA A 245 0.93 14.97 -11.27
N SER A 246 0.99 16.21 -10.76
CA SER A 246 1.47 16.51 -9.41
C SER A 246 0.48 16.02 -8.33
N ILE A 247 -0.83 16.09 -8.59
CA ILE A 247 -1.85 15.49 -7.72
C ILE A 247 -1.68 13.97 -7.67
N ASP A 248 -1.59 13.30 -8.82
CA ASP A 248 -1.45 11.84 -8.89
C ASP A 248 -0.14 11.36 -8.26
N PHE A 249 0.95 12.12 -8.41
CA PHE A 249 2.22 11.88 -7.74
C PHE A 249 2.02 11.85 -6.21
N ILE A 250 1.46 12.92 -5.65
CA ILE A 250 1.24 13.05 -4.20
C ILE A 250 0.23 12.02 -3.67
N ALA A 251 -0.85 11.77 -4.41
CA ALA A 251 -1.83 10.77 -4.04
C ALA A 251 -1.22 9.36 -3.95
N ASN A 252 -0.36 9.00 -4.91
CA ASN A 252 0.36 7.73 -4.86
C ASN A 252 1.30 7.65 -3.64
N LEU A 253 1.99 8.73 -3.28
CA LEU A 253 2.79 8.76 -2.04
C LEU A 253 1.91 8.55 -0.80
N GLY A 254 0.71 9.13 -0.78
CA GLY A 254 -0.24 8.97 0.31
C GLY A 254 -0.73 7.52 0.46
N PHE A 255 -1.06 6.86 -0.66
CA PHE A 255 -1.39 5.43 -0.67
C PHE A 255 -0.25 4.57 -0.12
N TYR A 256 0.99 4.78 -0.60
CA TYR A 256 2.13 3.99 -0.11
C TYR A 256 2.57 4.34 1.31
N SER A 257 2.30 5.56 1.78
CA SER A 257 2.52 5.92 3.19
C SER A 257 1.64 5.09 4.13
N LEU A 258 0.40 4.77 3.71
CA LEU A 258 -0.47 3.84 4.40
C LEU A 258 0.04 2.40 4.26
N LEU A 259 0.32 1.97 3.03
CA LEU A 259 0.70 0.60 2.73
C LEU A 259 1.96 0.14 3.49
N TYR A 260 2.91 1.05 3.66
CA TYR A 260 4.18 0.82 4.35
C TYR A 260 4.20 1.32 5.80
N ASP A 261 3.06 1.80 6.32
CA ASP A 261 2.95 2.42 7.66
C ASP A 261 4.10 3.41 7.93
N THR A 262 4.42 4.22 6.90
CA THR A 262 5.54 5.18 6.89
C THR A 262 5.02 6.55 6.43
N PRO A 263 4.42 7.35 7.34
CA PRO A 263 3.82 8.66 7.02
C PRO A 263 4.80 9.67 6.40
N GLN A 264 6.10 9.51 6.63
CA GLN A 264 7.16 10.38 6.13
C GLN A 264 7.29 10.36 4.61
N ILE A 265 6.87 9.27 3.94
CA ILE A 265 6.83 9.17 2.47
C ILE A 265 5.96 10.28 1.89
N PHE A 266 4.78 10.50 2.48
CA PHE A 266 3.85 11.53 2.06
C PHE A 266 4.22 12.89 2.64
N SER A 267 4.34 12.99 3.97
CA SER A 267 4.47 14.28 4.66
C SER A 267 5.69 15.08 4.22
N SER A 268 6.83 14.43 3.98
CA SER A 268 8.06 15.11 3.54
C SER A 268 7.89 15.75 2.15
N ALA A 269 7.24 15.05 1.21
CA ALA A 269 6.96 15.57 -0.12
C ALA A 269 5.87 16.64 -0.07
N PHE A 270 4.79 16.35 0.66
CA PHE A 270 3.62 17.21 0.72
C PHE A 270 3.93 18.55 1.38
N GLN A 271 4.71 18.60 2.46
CA GLN A 271 5.09 19.87 3.10
C GLN A 271 5.83 20.81 2.15
N LEU A 272 6.72 20.28 1.31
CA LEU A 272 7.49 21.08 0.34
C LEU A 272 6.61 21.65 -0.79
N ILE A 273 5.55 20.94 -1.18
CA ILE A 273 4.61 21.42 -2.21
C ILE A 273 3.53 22.32 -1.58
N HIS A 274 3.12 22.03 -0.34
CA HIS A 274 2.03 22.70 0.34
C HIS A 274 2.34 24.16 0.71
N GLU A 275 3.61 24.56 0.77
CA GLU A 275 4.00 25.98 0.85
C GLU A 275 3.40 26.82 -0.30
N ASN A 276 3.02 26.18 -1.41
CA ASN A 276 2.29 26.79 -2.51
C ASN A 276 0.75 26.71 -2.31
N GLN A 277 0.14 27.79 -1.80
CA GLN A 277 -1.31 27.89 -1.62
C GLN A 277 -2.11 27.57 -2.89
N ALA A 278 -1.58 27.93 -4.08
CA ALA A 278 -2.26 27.69 -5.35
C ALA A 278 -2.42 26.18 -5.66
N PHE A 279 -1.49 25.33 -5.21
CA PHE A 279 -1.62 23.89 -5.38
C PHE A 279 -2.79 23.32 -4.56
N THR A 280 -2.95 23.81 -3.33
CA THR A 280 -4.04 23.37 -2.44
C THR A 280 -5.40 23.81 -2.99
N GLU A 281 -5.51 25.05 -3.48
CA GLU A 281 -6.72 25.55 -4.14
C GLU A 281 -7.07 24.73 -5.38
N TYR A 282 -6.07 24.41 -6.21
CA TYR A 282 -6.25 23.57 -7.40
C TYR A 282 -6.77 22.17 -7.05
N ILE A 283 -6.25 21.51 -6.00
CA ILE A 283 -6.80 20.22 -5.56
C ILE A 283 -8.27 20.35 -5.15
N ILE A 284 -8.62 21.40 -4.40
CA ILE A 284 -10.01 21.62 -3.95
C ILE A 284 -10.94 21.78 -5.16
N GLU A 285 -10.53 22.54 -6.17
CA GLU A 285 -11.28 22.71 -7.43
C GLU A 285 -11.51 21.35 -8.11
N GLN A 286 -10.46 20.56 -8.30
CA GLN A 286 -10.56 19.24 -8.94
C GLN A 286 -11.47 18.26 -8.16
N ILE A 287 -11.42 18.29 -6.82
CA ILE A 287 -12.34 17.49 -5.99
C ILE A 287 -13.78 17.96 -6.20
N GLN A 288 -14.04 19.28 -6.24
CA GLN A 288 -15.40 19.81 -6.39
C GLN A 288 -15.99 19.53 -7.78
N GLU A 289 -15.16 19.56 -8.82
CA GLU A 289 -15.53 19.18 -10.19
C GLU A 289 -15.75 17.67 -10.38
N ALA A 290 -15.42 16.85 -9.36
CA ALA A 290 -15.47 15.39 -9.42
C ALA A 290 -14.59 14.81 -10.54
N SER A 291 -13.47 15.47 -10.85
CA SER A 291 -12.54 15.06 -11.91
C SER A 291 -11.55 13.99 -11.45
N LEU A 292 -11.31 13.89 -10.13
CA LEU A 292 -10.35 12.95 -9.55
C LEU A 292 -10.94 11.54 -9.40
N ASP A 293 -10.13 10.54 -9.73
CA ASP A 293 -10.51 9.14 -9.52
C ASP A 293 -10.44 8.73 -8.03
N ILE A 294 -11.00 7.55 -7.72
CA ILE A 294 -11.06 7.03 -6.34
C ILE A 294 -9.68 6.78 -5.75
N SER A 295 -8.72 6.29 -6.54
CA SER A 295 -7.37 5.99 -6.05
C SER A 295 -6.65 7.28 -5.69
N THR A 296 -6.83 8.33 -6.50
CA THR A 296 -6.26 9.66 -6.25
C THR A 296 -6.90 10.29 -5.01
N LEU A 297 -8.22 10.23 -4.88
CA LEU A 297 -8.94 10.73 -3.70
C LEU A 297 -8.50 10.01 -2.41
N CYS A 298 -8.52 8.67 -2.41
CA CYS A 298 -8.15 7.89 -1.24
C CYS A 298 -6.67 8.06 -0.91
N GLY A 299 -5.79 8.05 -1.91
CA GLY A 299 -4.36 8.27 -1.75
C GLY A 299 -4.05 9.59 -1.04
N LEU A 300 -4.62 10.71 -1.52
CA LEU A 300 -4.53 12.01 -0.83
C LEU A 300 -5.11 11.92 0.58
N GLY A 301 -6.28 11.31 0.72
CA GLY A 301 -6.97 11.12 1.98
C GLY A 301 -6.10 10.43 3.03
N PHE A 302 -5.45 9.32 2.68
CA PHE A 302 -4.56 8.59 3.58
C PHE A 302 -3.35 9.41 4.03
N GLY A 303 -2.72 10.13 3.09
CA GLY A 303 -1.60 11.01 3.41
C GLY A 303 -2.00 12.11 4.39
N LEU A 304 -3.14 12.76 4.14
CA LEU A 304 -3.66 13.85 4.97
C LEU A 304 -4.12 13.40 6.36
N LEU A 305 -4.74 12.21 6.46
CA LEU A 305 -5.16 11.63 7.73
C LEU A 305 -3.95 11.29 8.63
N ASN A 306 -2.84 10.85 8.04
CA ASN A 306 -1.63 10.46 8.77
C ASN A 306 -0.71 11.64 9.17
N MET A 307 -1.00 12.88 8.75
CA MET A 307 -0.12 14.05 8.94
C MET A 307 -0.29 14.81 10.27
N GLU A 308 -1.12 14.34 11.20
CA GLU A 308 -1.61 15.08 12.38
C GLU A 308 -2.40 16.36 12.02
N GLY A 309 -3.66 16.44 12.43
CA GLY A 309 -4.42 17.70 12.39
C GLY A 309 -4.83 18.23 11.01
N GLY A 310 -4.63 17.45 9.94
CA GLY A 310 -5.15 17.68 8.59
C GLY A 310 -5.20 19.14 8.17
N ILE A 311 -4.05 19.82 8.00
CA ILE A 311 -3.92 21.16 7.39
C ILE A 311 -5.09 22.13 7.70
N SER A 312 -4.96 22.91 8.77
CA SER A 312 -5.83 24.06 9.11
C SER A 312 -5.68 25.27 8.20
#